data_AF-A0A259K6I0-F1
#
_entry.id   AF-A0A259K6I0-F1
#
_cell.length_a   1.000
_cell.length_b   1.000
_cell.length_c   1.000
_cell.angle_alpha   90.00
_cell.angle_beta   90.00
_cell.angle_gamma   90.00
#
_symmetry.space_group_name_H-M   'P 1'
#
loop_
_entity.id
_entity.type
_entity.pdbx_description
1 polymer ?
#
loop_
_entity_poly.entity_id
_entity_poly.type
_entity_poly.pdbx_seq_one_letter_code
_entity_poly.pdbx_strand_id
1 'polypeptide(L)'
;MADRIALQAAAPWIELRTTEADWQQADPKLLGELLTQMNLIRAFEETVLELAGEGLVHGPAHSSVGQEGGAAGSIVGLRPGDQV
;
A
#
# COMPACT_ATOMS: atom_id res chain seq x y z
N MET A 1 21.15 16.71 -34.91
CA MET A 1 20.05 17.01 -33.96
C MET A 1 19.31 15.70 -33.73
N ALA A 2 18.89 15.40 -32.50
CA ALA A 2 18.19 14.14 -32.22
C ALA A 2 16.72 14.24 -32.67
N ASP A 3 16.22 13.16 -33.27
CA ASP A 3 14.81 13.05 -33.63
C ASP A 3 13.94 12.93 -32.38
N ARG A 4 12.80 13.61 -32.39
CA ARG A 4 11.82 13.58 -31.29
C ARG A 4 10.53 12.96 -31.81
N ILE A 5 10.10 11.87 -31.17
CA ILE A 5 8.85 11.17 -31.50
C ILE A 5 7.93 11.28 -30.29
N ALA A 6 6.74 11.85 -30.49
CA ALA A 6 5.72 11.90 -29.45
C ALA A 6 5.04 10.54 -29.32
N LEU A 7 5.05 9.98 -28.11
CA LEU A 7 4.35 8.73 -27.80
C LEU A 7 2.97 9.03 -27.21
N GLN A 8 2.05 8.09 -27.37
CA GLN A 8 0.73 8.10 -26.75
C GLN A 8 0.61 6.87 -25.85
N ALA A 9 -0.01 7.04 -24.68
CA ALA A 9 -0.22 5.93 -23.76
C ALA A 9 -1.15 4.88 -24.40
N ALA A 10 -0.79 3.60 -24.26
CA ALA A 10 -1.62 2.50 -24.75
C ALA A 10 -2.93 2.33 -23.97
N ALA A 11 -3.01 2.93 -22.78
CA ALA A 11 -4.20 2.96 -21.93
C ALA A 11 -4.54 4.41 -21.54
N PRO A 12 -5.81 4.70 -21.24
CA PRO A 12 -6.22 6.01 -20.75
C PRO A 12 -5.43 6.42 -19.50
N TRP A 13 -4.94 7.65 -19.49
CA TRP A 13 -4.37 8.24 -18.29
C TRP A 13 -5.49 8.93 -17.52
N ILE A 14 -5.95 8.29 -16.45
CA ILE A 14 -7.11 8.71 -15.67
C ILE A 14 -6.67 8.99 -14.23
N GLU A 15 -7.16 10.09 -13.65
CA GLU A 15 -7.07 10.34 -12.22
C GLU A 15 -8.21 9.62 -11.50
N LEU A 16 -7.88 8.87 -10.45
CA LEU A 16 -8.86 8.33 -9.52
C LEU A 16 -8.85 9.19 -8.26
N ARG A 17 -10.02 9.66 -7.84
CA ARG A 17 -10.20 10.47 -6.65
C ARG A 17 -11.46 10.04 -5.93
N THR A 18 -11.37 9.81 -4.63
CA THR A 18 -12.53 9.58 -3.76
C THR A 18 -13.35 10.86 -3.62
N THR A 19 -14.66 10.71 -3.59
CA THR A 19 -15.63 11.76 -3.28
C THR A 19 -16.17 11.59 -1.87
N GLU A 20 -16.81 12.62 -1.32
CA GLU A 20 -17.52 12.51 -0.04
C GLU A 20 -18.58 11.39 -0.07
N ALA A 21 -19.26 11.23 -1.21
CA ALA A 21 -20.27 10.18 -1.37
C ALA A 21 -19.68 8.77 -1.26
N ASP A 22 -18.44 8.55 -1.74
CA ASP A 22 -17.75 7.27 -1.60
C ASP A 22 -17.47 6.95 -0.12
N TRP A 23 -17.02 7.95 0.64
CA TRP A 23 -16.77 7.80 2.08
C TRP A 23 -18.05 7.52 2.87
N GLN A 24 -19.15 8.19 2.54
CA GLN A 24 -20.45 7.98 3.19
C GLN A 24 -21.07 6.60 2.87
N GLN A 25 -20.72 6.01 1.71
CA GLN A 25 -21.24 4.70 1.29
C GLN A 25 -20.35 3.54 1.71
N ALA A 26 -19.09 3.79 2.07
CA ALA A 26 -18.15 2.76 2.48
C ALA A 26 -18.61 2.08 3.78
N ASP A 27 -18.48 0.75 3.85
CA ASP A 27 -18.75 0.00 5.08
C ASP A 27 -17.79 0.47 6.19
N PRO A 28 -18.29 0.99 7.33
CA PRO A 28 -17.46 1.41 8.45
C PRO A 28 -16.51 0.31 8.95
N LYS A 29 -16.90 -0.96 8.83
CA LYS A 29 -16.04 -2.09 9.21
C LYS A 29 -14.84 -2.22 8.28
N LEU A 30 -15.06 -2.08 6.97
CA LEU A 30 -13.98 -2.10 5.97
C LEU A 30 -13.00 -0.94 6.21
N LEU A 31 -13.52 0.27 6.48
CA LEU A 31 -12.68 1.42 6.78
C LEU A 31 -11.86 1.21 8.06
N GLY A 32 -12.49 0.67 9.10
CA GLY A 32 -11.80 0.30 10.34
C GLY A 32 -10.70 -0.72 10.11
N GLU A 33 -10.97 -1.75 9.31
CA GLU A 33 -10.01 -2.80 8.98
C GLU A 33 -8.80 -2.24 8.21
N LEU A 34 -9.02 -1.43 7.17
CA LEU A 34 -7.95 -0.76 6.44
C LEU A 34 -7.08 0.12 7.37
N LEU A 35 -7.71 0.91 8.23
CA LEU A 35 -6.99 1.76 9.19
C LEU A 35 -6.17 0.93 10.17
N THR A 36 -6.75 -0.13 10.73
CA THR A 36 -6.05 -1.03 11.66
C THR A 36 -4.88 -1.72 10.98
N GLN A 37 -5.06 -2.26 9.78
CA GLN A 37 -3.98 -2.91 9.03
C GLN A 37 -2.85 -1.94 8.70
N MET A 38 -3.16 -0.71 8.27
CA MET A 38 -2.12 0.28 8.00
C MET A 38 -1.27 0.61 9.24
N ASN A 39 -1.91 0.75 10.41
CA ASN A 39 -1.18 0.98 11.66
C ASN A 39 -0.38 -0.25 12.10
N LEU A 40 -0.92 -1.45 11.91
CA LEU A 40 -0.22 -2.69 12.24
C LEU A 40 1.03 -2.87 11.38
N ILE A 41 0.91 -2.66 10.07
CA ILE A 41 2.04 -2.71 9.13
C ILE A 41 3.08 -1.65 9.53
N ARG A 42 2.67 -0.41 9.81
CA ARG A 42 3.59 0.64 10.27
C ARG A 42 4.35 0.22 11.52
N ALA A 43 3.64 -0.25 12.54
CA ALA A 43 4.27 -0.67 13.80
C ALA A 43 5.25 -1.83 13.59
N PHE A 44 4.89 -2.80 12.74
CA PHE A 44 5.78 -3.90 12.36
C PHE A 44 7.06 -3.38 11.69
N GLU A 45 6.93 -2.52 10.68
CA GLU A 45 8.07 -1.94 9.95
C GLU A 45 9.01 -1.15 10.87
N GLU A 46 8.47 -0.28 11.72
CA GLU A 46 9.25 0.50 12.69
C GLU A 46 9.98 -0.42 13.69
N THR A 47 9.30 -1.46 14.18
CA THR A 47 9.90 -2.45 15.09
C THR A 47 11.04 -3.22 14.41
N VAL A 48 10.85 -3.66 13.16
CA VAL A 48 11.88 -4.38 12.40
C VAL A 48 13.10 -3.48 12.18
N LEU A 49 12.90 -2.20 11.87
CA LEU A 49 13.98 -1.23 11.71
C LEU A 49 14.76 -1.00 13.00
N GLU A 50 14.06 -0.86 14.14
CA GLU A 50 14.69 -0.73 15.46
C GLU A 50 15.55 -1.96 15.77
N LEU A 51 14.97 -3.16 15.68
CA LEU A 51 15.68 -4.41 15.94
C LEU A 51 16.84 -4.65 14.96
N ALA A 52 16.71 -4.22 13.70
CA ALA A 52 17.82 -4.27 12.74
C ALA A 52 18.96 -3.32 13.15
N GLY A 53 18.63 -2.12 13.64
CA GLY A 53 19.60 -1.19 14.21
C GLY A 53 20.34 -1.75 15.44
N GLU A 54 19.66 -2.60 16.22
CA GLU A 54 20.23 -3.33 17.36
C GLU A 54 20.98 -4.61 16.97
N GLY A 55 20.97 -4.99 15.69
CA GLY A 55 21.58 -6.24 15.20
C GLY A 55 20.81 -7.52 15.56
N LEU A 56 19.56 -7.38 16.00
CA LEU A 56 18.66 -8.48 16.37
C LEU A 56 17.85 -9.04 15.19
N VAL A 57 17.86 -8.34 14.04
CA VAL A 57 17.34 -8.83 12.76
C VAL A 57 18.50 -8.98 11.77
N HIS A 58 18.65 -10.18 11.20
CA HIS A 58 19.72 -10.49 10.27
C HIS A 58 19.23 -10.43 8.82
N GLY A 59 20.01 -9.78 7.95
CA GLY A 59 19.67 -9.59 6.53
C GLY A 59 19.24 -8.15 6.21
N PRO A 60 18.92 -7.85 4.94
CA PRO A 60 18.51 -6.51 4.54
C PRO A 60 17.09 -6.21 5.04
N ALA A 61 16.97 -5.25 5.96
CA ALA A 61 15.68 -4.68 6.36
C ALA A 61 15.25 -3.61 5.33
N HIS A 62 14.56 -4.03 4.28
CA HIS A 62 13.98 -3.11 3.30
C HIS A 62 12.66 -2.59 3.84
N SER A 63 12.66 -1.34 4.29
CA SER A 63 11.44 -0.75 4.82
C SER A 63 10.41 -0.49 3.73
N SER A 64 9.16 -0.84 4.01
CA SER A 64 7.98 -0.49 3.22
C SER A 64 7.18 0.66 3.84
N VAL A 65 7.77 1.44 4.76
CA VAL A 65 7.12 2.62 5.35
C VAL A 65 6.67 3.58 4.24
N GLY A 66 5.39 3.96 4.29
CA GLY A 66 4.73 4.78 3.27
C GLY A 66 3.97 3.99 2.20
N GLN A 67 4.02 2.66 2.22
CA GLN A 67 3.31 1.78 1.29
C GLN A 67 2.12 1.05 1.93
N GLU A 68 1.75 1.39 3.17
CA GLU A 68 0.78 0.63 3.97
C GLU A 68 -0.62 0.63 3.35
N GLY A 69 -1.03 1.75 2.75
CA GLY A 69 -2.32 1.84 2.05
C GLY A 69 -2.39 0.93 0.83
N GLY A 70 -1.28 0.80 0.09
CA GLY A 70 -1.20 -0.12 -1.04
C GLY A 70 -1.22 -1.58 -0.60
N ALA A 71 -0.47 -1.90 0.47
CA ALA A 71 -0.45 -3.23 1.05
C ALA A 71 -1.84 -3.62 1.59
N ALA A 72 -2.42 -2.84 2.50
CA ALA A 72 -3.73 -3.10 3.08
C ALA A 72 -4.84 -3.14 2.01
N GLY A 73 -4.87 -2.17 1.10
CA GLY A 73 -5.89 -2.08 0.05
C GLY A 73 -5.84 -3.22 -0.97
N SER A 74 -4.65 -3.74 -1.27
CA SER A 74 -4.52 -4.87 -2.21
C SER A 74 -4.92 -6.21 -1.61
N ILE A 75 -4.74 -6.40 -0.30
CA ILE A 75 -4.98 -7.70 0.35
C ILE A 75 -6.32 -7.80 1.09
N VAL A 76 -6.99 -6.70 1.44
CA VAL A 76 -8.21 -6.71 2.29
C VAL A 76 -9.35 -7.54 1.70
N GLY A 77 -9.38 -7.72 0.38
CA GLY A 77 -10.37 -8.53 -0.32
C GLY A 77 -10.00 -10.00 -0.50
N LEU A 78 -8.78 -10.41 -0.12
CA LEU A 78 -8.30 -11.77 -0.31
C LEU A 78 -9.02 -12.75 0.62
N ARG A 79 -9.14 -13.98 0.13
CA ARG A 79 -9.74 -15.12 0.83
C ARG A 79 -8.67 -16.13 1.20
N PRO A 80 -8.94 -17.03 2.16
CA PRO A 80 -7.96 -18.02 2.60
C PRO A 80 -7.40 -18.95 1.50
N GLY A 81 -8.07 -19.05 0.34
CA GLY A 81 -7.60 -19.84 -0.79
C GLY A 81 -6.74 -19.08 -1.80
N ASP A 82 -6.66 -17.75 -1.69
CA ASP A 82 -5.88 -16.92 -2.60
C ASP A 82 -4.39 -16.99 -2.22
N GLN A 83 -3.50 -16.97 -3.23
CA GLN A 83 -2.04 -17.11 -3.05
C GLN A 83 -1.30 -16.11 -3.96
N VAL A 84 -0.14 -15.65 -3.51
CA VAL A 84 0.81 -14.78 -4.24
C VAL A 84 2.03 -15.58 -4.65
#